data_AF-A0A428ULV8-F1
#
_entry.id   AF-A0A428ULV8-F1
#
_cell.length_a   1.000
_cell.length_b   1.000
_cell.length_c   1.000
_cell.angle_alpha   90.00
_cell.angle_beta   90.00
_cell.angle_gamma   90.00
#
_symmetry.space_group_name_H-M   'P 1'
#
loop_
_entity.id
_entity.type
_entity.pdbx_description
1 polymer ?
#
loop_
_entity_poly.entity_id
_entity_poly.type
_entity_poly.pdbx_seq_one_letter_code
_entity_poly.pdbx_strand_id
1 'polypeptide(L)'
;MFYGHTHRDHFQITYADSSNRSFSNALVTSYIGPSLTPMSGMPSFRVYDVDPVTFAVLDATTYSADMTSDTYQTQGPVWKKYYSAKETYGPLTTPPLTHPNAELTAGFWHNVTERFETDQKAFDDFMLRMSRGWKQPECNEDCRETQICQLRAARSEDNCDVPTLGVYYQRRMEDSAERDECGISVMQATLSALVSKKGVLEMLQGLLLGKNLELFD
;
A
#
# COMPACT_ATOMS: atom_id res chain seq x y z
N MET A 1 6.41 -6.69 -11.07
CA MET A 1 7.47 -6.66 -10.02
C MET A 1 6.91 -7.21 -8.72
N PHE A 2 7.71 -7.84 -7.86
CA PHE A 2 7.24 -8.47 -6.62
C PHE A 2 8.01 -7.92 -5.42
N TYR A 3 7.28 -7.41 -4.43
CA TYR A 3 7.81 -6.78 -3.22
C TYR A 3 7.06 -7.29 -1.97
N GLY A 4 7.49 -6.82 -0.81
CA GLY A 4 6.87 -7.08 0.49
C GLY A 4 7.05 -5.86 1.40
N HIS A 5 7.61 -6.07 2.60
CA HIS A 5 7.95 -5.05 3.60
C HIS A 5 6.76 -4.38 4.29
N THR A 6 5.72 -3.94 3.57
CA THR A 6 4.59 -3.20 4.17
C THR A 6 3.69 -4.05 5.07
N HIS A 7 3.86 -5.38 5.03
CA HIS A 7 3.02 -6.37 5.69
C HIS A 7 1.53 -6.32 5.27
N ARG A 8 1.19 -5.55 4.24
CA ARG A 8 -0.17 -5.37 3.73
C ARG A 8 -0.30 -5.96 2.34
N ASP A 9 -1.53 -6.30 1.99
CA ASP A 9 -1.86 -6.78 0.66
C ASP A 9 -2.26 -5.62 -0.26
N HIS A 10 -1.35 -5.15 -1.10
CA HIS A 10 -1.67 -4.10 -2.06
C HIS A 10 -0.75 -4.17 -3.29
N PHE A 11 -0.87 -3.18 -4.15
CA PHE A 11 -0.03 -3.02 -5.33
C PHE A 11 0.31 -1.55 -5.51
N GLN A 12 1.24 -1.27 -6.43
CA GLN A 12 1.51 0.06 -6.94
C GLN A 12 1.69 -0.01 -8.45
N ILE A 13 1.30 1.04 -9.16
CA ILE A 13 1.40 1.14 -10.61
C ILE A 13 2.47 2.17 -10.95
N THR A 14 3.42 1.77 -11.80
CA THR A 14 4.37 2.67 -12.45
C THR A 14 3.83 3.06 -13.83
N TYR A 15 3.83 4.35 -14.12
CA TYR A 15 3.39 4.92 -15.41
C TYR A 15 4.61 5.42 -16.21
N ALA A 16 4.50 5.51 -17.54
CA ALA A 16 5.55 6.12 -18.35
C ALA A 16 5.60 7.65 -18.15
N ASP A 17 4.44 8.26 -17.94
CA ASP A 17 4.27 9.65 -17.54
C ASP A 17 3.41 9.76 -16.28
N SER A 18 4.05 9.97 -15.13
CA SER A 18 3.36 10.10 -13.84
C SER A 18 2.43 11.31 -13.73
N SER A 19 2.57 12.31 -14.60
CA SER A 19 1.68 13.48 -14.65
C SER A 19 0.37 13.18 -15.39
N ASN A 20 0.33 12.12 -16.19
CA ASN A 20 -0.83 11.73 -16.99
C ASN A 20 -1.14 10.24 -16.82
N ARG A 21 -1.61 9.87 -15.62
CA ARG A 21 -1.89 8.48 -15.23
C ARG A 21 -3.13 7.98 -15.97
N SER A 22 -2.96 7.01 -16.87
CA SER A 22 -4.05 6.42 -17.66
C SER A 22 -3.81 4.95 -17.93
N PHE A 23 -4.86 4.23 -18.36
CA PHE A 23 -4.79 2.82 -18.77
C PHE A 23 -3.64 2.55 -19.76
N SER A 24 -3.52 3.38 -20.81
CA SER A 24 -2.53 3.20 -21.88
C SER A 24 -1.10 3.57 -21.46
N ASN A 25 -0.97 4.35 -20.39
CA ASN A 25 0.32 4.83 -19.88
C ASN A 25 0.82 4.00 -18.69
N ALA A 26 0.01 3.08 -18.16
CA ALA A 26 0.42 2.17 -17.11
C ALA A 26 1.41 1.12 -17.67
N LEU A 27 2.60 1.02 -17.08
CA LEU A 27 3.68 0.16 -17.58
C LEU A 27 3.89 -1.10 -16.74
N VAL A 28 3.98 -0.94 -15.41
CA VAL A 28 4.39 -2.01 -14.51
C VAL A 28 3.51 -2.02 -13.27
N THR A 29 3.03 -3.20 -12.91
CA THR A 29 2.46 -3.45 -11.58
C THR A 29 3.54 -3.98 -10.64
N SER A 30 3.74 -3.27 -9.55
CA SER A 30 4.46 -3.70 -8.37
C SER A 30 3.46 -4.39 -7.44
N TYR A 31 3.55 -5.70 -7.30
CA TYR A 31 2.72 -6.46 -6.37
C TYR A 31 3.40 -6.47 -5.01
N ILE A 32 2.71 -5.99 -3.97
CA ILE A 32 3.20 -6.02 -2.59
C ILE A 32 2.48 -7.17 -1.88
N GLY A 33 3.24 -8.24 -1.63
CA GLY A 33 2.73 -9.43 -0.96
C GLY A 33 2.47 -9.20 0.53
N PRO A 34 1.45 -9.85 1.11
CA PRO A 34 1.16 -9.76 2.53
C PRO A 34 2.23 -10.50 3.36
N SER A 35 2.16 -10.33 4.68
CA SER A 35 3.07 -10.98 5.62
C SER A 35 2.51 -12.27 6.22
N LEU A 36 3.42 -13.20 6.52
CA LEU A 36 3.14 -14.32 7.43
C LEU A 36 3.00 -13.84 8.89
N THR A 37 3.69 -12.76 9.28
CA THR A 37 3.54 -12.19 10.63
C THR A 37 2.16 -11.52 10.79
N PRO A 38 1.47 -11.71 11.93
CA PRO A 38 0.11 -11.23 12.13
C PRO A 38 -0.01 -9.74 12.49
N MET A 39 1.09 -8.98 12.54
CA MET A 39 1.09 -7.58 13.04
C MET A 39 0.12 -6.66 12.29
N SER A 40 -0.10 -6.90 11.00
CA SER A 40 -0.93 -6.03 10.14
C SER A 40 -2.16 -6.72 9.58
N GLY A 41 -2.52 -7.90 10.10
CA GLY A 41 -3.67 -8.67 9.65
C GLY A 41 -3.44 -10.17 9.71
N MET A 42 -4.36 -10.95 9.16
CA MET A 42 -4.25 -12.41 9.18
C MET A 42 -2.93 -12.87 8.51
N PRO A 43 -2.19 -13.83 9.11
CA PRO A 43 -1.05 -14.50 8.48
C PRO A 43 -1.41 -14.96 7.09
N SER A 44 -0.64 -14.55 6.08
CA SER A 44 -0.99 -14.79 4.68
C SER A 44 0.24 -14.98 3.79
N PHE A 45 0.06 -15.72 2.69
CA PHE A 45 1.01 -15.80 1.59
C PHE A 45 0.28 -15.70 0.24
N ARG A 46 1.04 -15.47 -0.83
CA ARG A 46 0.51 -15.32 -2.18
C ARG A 46 1.14 -16.31 -3.15
N VAL A 47 0.32 -16.85 -4.03
CA VAL A 47 0.70 -17.67 -5.18
C VAL A 47 0.35 -16.90 -6.45
N TYR A 48 1.28 -16.83 -7.39
CA TYR A 48 1.05 -16.21 -8.70
C TYR A 48 0.98 -17.28 -9.76
N ASP A 49 -0.07 -17.22 -10.57
CA ASP A 49 -0.14 -17.96 -11.84
C ASP A 49 0.49 -17.07 -12.91
N VAL A 50 1.45 -17.63 -13.66
CA VAL A 50 2.29 -16.87 -14.60
C VAL A 50 2.25 -17.56 -15.96
N ASP A 51 2.10 -16.78 -17.03
CA ASP A 51 2.19 -17.29 -18.39
C ASP A 51 3.62 -17.78 -18.68
N PRO A 52 3.81 -19.02 -19.15
CA PRO A 52 5.15 -19.58 -19.32
C PRO A 52 5.93 -18.99 -20.50
N VAL A 53 5.29 -18.20 -21.37
CA VAL A 53 5.89 -17.59 -22.56
C VAL A 53 6.16 -16.11 -22.34
N THR A 54 5.15 -15.36 -21.88
CA THR A 54 5.26 -13.90 -21.67
C THR A 54 5.81 -13.55 -20.29
N PHE A 55 5.78 -14.50 -19.35
CA PHE A 55 6.06 -14.30 -17.92
C PHE A 55 5.14 -13.27 -17.25
N ALA A 56 4.01 -12.95 -17.88
CA ALA A 56 3.00 -12.08 -17.30
C ALA A 56 2.21 -12.79 -16.20
N VAL A 57 1.77 -12.03 -15.21
CA VAL A 57 0.91 -12.54 -14.16
C VAL A 57 -0.49 -12.76 -14.72
N LEU A 58 -0.96 -14.00 -14.70
CA LEU A 58 -2.33 -14.37 -15.08
C LEU A 58 -3.29 -14.21 -13.91
N ASP A 59 -2.86 -14.59 -12.70
CA ASP A 59 -3.63 -14.40 -11.48
C ASP A 59 -2.73 -14.30 -10.24
N ALA A 60 -3.27 -13.74 -9.17
CA ALA A 60 -2.63 -13.63 -7.88
C ALA A 60 -3.60 -14.14 -6.80
N THR A 61 -3.37 -15.34 -6.29
CA THR A 61 -4.20 -15.97 -5.27
C THR A 61 -3.58 -15.83 -3.89
N THR A 62 -4.33 -15.27 -2.96
CA THR A 62 -3.90 -15.08 -1.57
C THR A 62 -4.50 -16.17 -0.70
N TYR A 63 -3.67 -16.76 0.14
CA TYR A 63 -4.08 -17.72 1.17
C TYR A 63 -3.86 -17.08 2.53
N SER A 64 -4.83 -17.20 3.42
CA SER A 64 -4.73 -16.71 4.80
C SER A 64 -5.06 -17.81 5.80
N ALA A 65 -4.51 -17.67 7.00
CA ALA A 65 -4.86 -18.49 8.15
C ALA A 65 -5.61 -17.64 9.19
N ASP A 66 -6.73 -18.16 9.66
CA ASP A 66 -7.56 -17.49 10.65
C ASP A 66 -6.98 -17.68 12.06
N MET A 67 -6.34 -16.63 12.57
CA MET A 67 -5.74 -16.64 13.91
C MET A 67 -6.76 -16.57 15.05
N THR A 68 -8.05 -16.30 14.74
CA THR A 68 -9.13 -16.32 15.74
C THR A 68 -9.70 -17.72 15.97
N SER A 69 -9.31 -18.69 15.15
CA SER A 69 -9.70 -20.09 15.34
C SER A 69 -9.13 -20.65 16.64
N ASP A 70 -9.99 -21.30 17.44
CA ASP A 70 -9.61 -21.96 18.69
C ASP A 70 -8.48 -22.99 18.53
N THR A 71 -8.34 -23.56 17.32
CA THR A 71 -7.32 -24.56 17.01
C THR A 71 -6.01 -23.95 16.52
N TYR A 72 -5.93 -22.65 16.25
CA TYR A 72 -4.75 -22.03 15.64
C TYR A 72 -3.48 -22.25 16.47
N GLN A 73 -3.57 -22.08 17.79
CA GLN A 73 -2.43 -22.24 18.71
C GLN A 73 -2.12 -23.69 19.08
N THR A 74 -3.07 -24.61 18.90
CA THR A 74 -2.94 -26.01 19.32
C THR A 74 -2.61 -26.96 18.17
N GLN A 75 -3.13 -26.69 16.98
CA GLN A 75 -2.96 -27.50 15.77
C GLN A 75 -2.16 -26.77 14.68
N GLY A 76 -1.89 -25.48 14.86
CA GLY A 76 -1.21 -24.64 13.88
C GLY A 76 -2.15 -23.98 12.86
N PRO A 77 -1.59 -23.19 11.94
CA PRO A 77 -2.38 -22.45 10.95
C PRO A 77 -3.02 -23.36 9.91
N VAL A 78 -4.32 -23.19 9.68
CA VAL A 78 -5.04 -23.80 8.55
C VAL A 78 -5.16 -22.78 7.43
N TRP A 79 -4.39 -22.97 6.36
CA TRP A 79 -4.37 -22.08 5.21
C TRP A 79 -5.57 -22.33 4.29
N LYS A 80 -6.34 -21.28 4.02
CA LYS A 80 -7.48 -21.31 3.10
C LYS A 80 -7.33 -20.24 2.03
N LYS A 81 -7.87 -20.49 0.84
CA LYS A 81 -7.95 -19.47 -0.21
C LYS A 81 -8.76 -18.28 0.35
N TYR A 82 -8.10 -17.13 0.42
CA TYR A 82 -8.73 -15.88 0.86
C TYR A 82 -9.41 -15.19 -0.32
N TYR A 83 -8.68 -14.96 -1.41
CA TYR A 83 -9.26 -14.51 -2.69
C TYR A 83 -8.29 -14.76 -3.86
N SER A 84 -8.84 -14.76 -5.08
CA SER A 84 -8.08 -14.59 -6.32
C SER A 84 -8.29 -13.16 -6.85
N ALA A 85 -7.22 -12.51 -7.30
CA ALA A 85 -7.28 -11.17 -7.86
C ALA A 85 -8.17 -11.13 -9.11
N LYS A 86 -8.04 -12.09 -10.02
CA LYS A 86 -8.87 -12.18 -11.23
C LYS A 86 -10.33 -12.43 -10.90
N GLU A 87 -10.64 -13.35 -9.99
CA GLU A 87 -12.02 -13.61 -9.56
C GLU A 87 -12.67 -12.39 -8.92
N THR A 88 -11.89 -11.60 -8.16
CA THR A 88 -12.40 -10.46 -7.38
C THR A 88 -12.51 -9.19 -8.22
N TYR A 89 -11.46 -8.86 -8.98
CA TYR A 89 -11.33 -7.59 -9.68
C TYR A 89 -11.64 -7.68 -11.18
N GLY A 90 -11.50 -8.86 -11.78
CA GLY A 90 -11.83 -9.11 -13.19
C GLY A 90 -13.23 -8.63 -13.58
N PRO A 91 -14.29 -9.02 -12.85
CA PRO A 91 -15.67 -8.58 -13.11
C PRO A 91 -15.91 -7.08 -12.92
N LEU A 92 -15.03 -6.37 -12.20
CA LEU A 92 -15.19 -4.95 -11.87
C LEU A 92 -14.68 -4.02 -12.97
N THR A 93 -13.90 -4.55 -13.91
CA THR A 93 -13.33 -3.78 -15.03
C THR A 93 -14.28 -3.76 -16.23
N THR A 94 -14.14 -2.75 -17.11
CA THR A 94 -14.89 -2.65 -18.35
C THR A 94 -13.93 -2.58 -19.54
N PRO A 95 -13.94 -3.56 -20.46
CA PRO A 95 -14.69 -4.83 -20.38
C PRO A 95 -14.19 -5.74 -19.25
N PRO A 96 -15.03 -6.66 -18.72
CA PRO A 96 -14.60 -7.60 -17.69
C PRO A 96 -13.42 -8.48 -18.11
N LEU A 97 -12.39 -8.56 -17.27
CA LEU A 97 -11.19 -9.37 -17.51
C LEU A 97 -11.24 -10.68 -16.71
N THR A 98 -12.12 -11.60 -17.12
CA THR A 98 -12.37 -12.87 -16.39
C THR A 98 -11.77 -14.11 -17.08
N HIS A 99 -11.25 -13.97 -18.30
CA HIS A 99 -10.66 -15.10 -19.00
C HIS A 99 -9.40 -15.61 -18.25
N PRO A 100 -9.25 -16.94 -18.04
CA PRO A 100 -8.15 -17.50 -17.25
C PRO A 100 -6.76 -17.08 -17.75
N ASN A 101 -6.58 -17.07 -19.07
CA ASN A 101 -5.30 -16.71 -19.70
C ASN A 101 -5.14 -15.21 -19.99
N ALA A 102 -6.09 -14.36 -19.56
CA ALA A 102 -5.91 -12.92 -19.71
C ALA A 102 -4.90 -12.41 -18.67
N GLU A 103 -3.96 -11.57 -19.09
CA GLU A 103 -2.92 -11.05 -18.22
C GLU A 103 -3.45 -9.92 -17.32
N LEU A 104 -3.04 -9.91 -16.05
CA LEU A 104 -3.28 -8.80 -15.11
C LEU A 104 -2.27 -7.68 -15.36
N THR A 105 -2.42 -7.00 -16.50
CA THR A 105 -1.54 -5.91 -16.94
C THR A 105 -1.61 -4.68 -16.00
N ALA A 106 -0.65 -3.77 -16.14
CA ALA A 106 -0.69 -2.50 -15.40
C ALA A 106 -1.96 -1.67 -15.72
N GLY A 107 -2.42 -1.71 -16.97
CA GLY A 107 -3.69 -1.10 -17.37
C GLY A 107 -4.90 -1.75 -16.68
N PHE A 108 -4.92 -3.08 -16.53
CA PHE A 108 -5.96 -3.75 -15.73
C PHE A 108 -6.04 -3.19 -14.31
N TRP A 109 -4.89 -3.10 -13.62
CA TRP A 109 -4.83 -2.56 -12.26
C TRP A 109 -5.20 -1.07 -12.21
N HIS A 110 -4.89 -0.29 -13.25
CA HIS A 110 -5.37 1.08 -13.36
C HIS A 110 -6.90 1.14 -13.40
N ASN A 111 -7.56 0.34 -14.24
CA ASN A 111 -9.03 0.30 -14.29
C ASN A 111 -9.65 -0.14 -12.95
N VAL A 112 -8.98 -1.04 -12.21
CA VAL A 112 -9.41 -1.38 -10.84
C VAL A 112 -9.39 -0.16 -9.93
N THR A 113 -8.35 0.67 -10.01
CA THR A 113 -8.30 1.93 -9.25
C THR A 113 -9.34 2.96 -9.70
N GLU A 114 -9.67 3.03 -11.00
CA GLU A 114 -10.79 3.87 -11.49
C GLU A 114 -12.15 3.39 -10.95
N ARG A 115 -12.30 2.07 -10.80
CA ARG A 115 -13.50 1.52 -10.16
C ARG A 115 -13.61 1.96 -8.70
N PHE A 116 -12.51 2.01 -7.96
CA PHE A 116 -12.51 2.49 -6.58
C PHE A 116 -12.92 3.96 -6.45
N GLU A 117 -12.72 4.79 -7.47
CA GLU A 117 -13.16 6.20 -7.49
C GLU A 117 -14.69 6.31 -7.59
N THR A 118 -15.34 5.35 -8.24
CA THR A 118 -16.78 5.38 -8.54
C THR A 118 -17.63 4.40 -7.73
N ASP A 119 -17.01 3.44 -7.04
CA ASP A 119 -17.67 2.42 -6.24
C ASP A 119 -17.03 2.31 -4.85
N GLN A 120 -17.71 2.91 -3.88
CA GLN A 120 -17.28 2.90 -2.49
C GLN A 120 -17.17 1.48 -1.94
N LYS A 121 -18.09 0.57 -2.29
CA LYS A 121 -18.06 -0.80 -1.78
C LYS A 121 -16.83 -1.54 -2.31
N ALA A 122 -16.51 -1.37 -3.60
CA ALA A 122 -15.32 -1.98 -4.18
C ALA A 122 -14.03 -1.50 -3.48
N PHE A 123 -13.95 -0.21 -3.15
CA PHE A 123 -12.85 0.37 -2.38
C PHE A 123 -12.80 -0.15 -0.94
N ASP A 124 -13.91 -0.16 -0.22
CA ASP A 124 -13.99 -0.64 1.17
C ASP A 124 -13.59 -2.12 1.27
N ASP A 125 -14.08 -2.93 0.34
CA ASP A 125 -13.71 -4.34 0.24
C ASP A 125 -12.20 -4.50 -0.03
N PHE A 126 -11.59 -3.60 -0.83
CA PHE A 126 -10.14 -3.57 -1.04
C PHE A 126 -9.38 -3.17 0.24
N MET A 127 -9.85 -2.15 0.96
CA MET A 127 -9.28 -1.72 2.23
C MET A 127 -9.27 -2.84 3.26
N LEU A 128 -10.36 -3.62 3.36
CA LEU A 128 -10.43 -4.80 4.22
C LEU A 128 -9.47 -5.91 3.76
N ARG A 129 -9.29 -6.10 2.45
CA ARG A 129 -8.33 -7.08 1.92
C ARG A 129 -6.89 -6.71 2.21
N MET A 130 -6.53 -5.42 2.30
CA MET A 130 -5.18 -5.01 2.68
C MET A 130 -4.73 -5.58 4.04
N SER A 131 -5.66 -5.71 4.99
CA SER A 131 -5.46 -6.35 6.30
C SER A 131 -5.93 -7.81 6.37
N ARG A 132 -6.24 -8.41 5.21
CA ARG A 132 -6.70 -9.80 5.04
C ARG A 132 -7.88 -10.12 5.95
N GLY A 133 -8.83 -9.20 6.05
CA GLY A 133 -10.06 -9.39 6.79
C GLY A 133 -9.95 -9.10 8.30
N TRP A 134 -8.82 -8.57 8.78
CA TRP A 134 -8.63 -8.31 10.21
C TRP A 134 -9.34 -7.04 10.68
N LYS A 135 -8.83 -5.88 10.26
CA LYS A 135 -9.39 -4.57 10.63
C LYS A 135 -9.31 -3.63 9.45
N GLN A 136 -10.44 -3.03 9.11
CA GLN A 136 -10.51 -1.97 8.13
C GLN A 136 -10.36 -0.62 8.86
N PRO A 137 -9.41 0.24 8.46
CA PRO A 137 -9.36 1.62 8.92
C PRO A 137 -10.64 2.37 8.56
N GLU A 138 -11.09 3.27 9.42
CA GLU A 138 -12.07 4.27 8.98
C GLU A 138 -11.41 5.16 7.92
N CYS A 139 -12.03 5.26 6.74
CA CYS A 139 -11.48 5.97 5.60
C CYS A 139 -12.56 6.87 5.02
N ASN A 140 -12.40 8.18 5.23
CA ASN A 140 -13.24 9.21 4.62
C ASN A 140 -12.84 9.46 3.14
N GLU A 141 -13.47 10.44 2.50
CA GLU A 141 -13.21 10.76 1.09
C GLU A 141 -11.75 11.15 0.84
N ASP A 142 -11.17 12.05 1.65
CA ASP A 142 -9.75 12.43 1.55
C ASP A 142 -8.81 11.22 1.67
N CYS A 143 -9.12 10.30 2.61
CA CYS A 143 -8.40 9.05 2.76
C CYS A 143 -8.51 8.19 1.51
N ARG A 144 -9.71 8.06 0.92
CA ARG A 144 -9.93 7.27 -0.30
C ARG A 144 -9.12 7.83 -1.46
N GLU A 145 -9.19 9.13 -1.71
CA GLU A 145 -8.40 9.79 -2.75
C GLU A 145 -6.90 9.57 -2.55
N THR A 146 -6.42 9.74 -1.31
CA THR A 146 -5.02 9.52 -0.97
C THR A 146 -4.61 8.06 -1.21
N GLN A 147 -5.41 7.08 -0.77
CA GLN A 147 -5.11 5.64 -0.96
C GLN A 147 -5.07 5.28 -2.44
N ILE A 148 -6.05 5.72 -3.23
CA ILE A 148 -6.07 5.49 -4.68
C ILE A 148 -4.86 6.13 -5.34
N CYS A 149 -4.49 7.35 -4.94
CA CYS A 149 -3.31 8.01 -5.43
C CYS A 149 -2.03 7.22 -5.10
N GLN A 150 -1.89 6.69 -3.88
CA GLN A 150 -0.75 5.86 -3.47
C GLN A 150 -0.62 4.57 -4.30
N LEU A 151 -1.73 3.93 -4.66
CA LEU A 151 -1.74 2.78 -5.58
C LEU A 151 -1.24 3.17 -6.98
N ARG A 152 -1.37 4.44 -7.37
CA ARG A 152 -0.92 4.98 -8.65
C ARG A 152 0.42 5.73 -8.55
N ALA A 153 1.13 5.64 -7.42
CA ALA A 153 2.37 6.35 -7.15
C ALA A 153 3.48 5.39 -6.69
N ALA A 154 4.01 4.58 -7.62
CA ALA A 154 5.10 3.65 -7.32
C ALA A 154 6.47 4.33 -7.10
N ARG A 155 6.65 5.58 -7.57
CA ARG A 155 7.88 6.36 -7.38
C ARG A 155 7.75 7.27 -6.17
N SER A 156 8.80 7.34 -5.35
CA SER A 156 8.76 8.12 -4.11
C SER A 156 8.62 9.63 -4.35
N GLU A 157 9.10 10.17 -5.48
CA GLU A 157 8.92 11.57 -5.85
C GLU A 157 7.46 11.92 -6.23
N ASP A 158 6.64 10.94 -6.59
CA ASP A 158 5.22 11.11 -6.92
C ASP A 158 4.30 10.85 -5.71
N ASN A 159 4.87 10.75 -4.52
CA ASN A 159 4.17 10.40 -3.28
C ASN A 159 2.98 11.34 -3.05
N CYS A 160 1.81 10.75 -2.82
CA CYS A 160 0.54 11.48 -2.69
C CYS A 160 0.31 12.04 -1.29
N ASP A 161 1.18 11.69 -0.34
CA ASP A 161 1.18 12.25 1.00
C ASP A 161 2.39 13.16 1.16
N VAL A 162 2.22 14.46 0.88
CA VAL A 162 3.30 15.45 0.92
C VAL A 162 3.68 15.71 2.37
N PRO A 163 4.90 15.36 2.81
CA PRO A 163 5.30 15.57 4.20
C PRO A 163 5.32 17.05 4.53
N THR A 164 4.46 17.50 5.45
CA THR A 164 4.51 18.87 5.98
C THR A 164 5.36 18.91 7.24
N LEU A 165 6.40 19.76 7.24
CA LEU A 165 7.26 19.97 8.41
C LEU A 165 6.43 20.48 9.61
N GLY A 166 6.55 19.80 10.75
CA GLY A 166 5.89 20.17 12.01
C GLY A 166 4.67 19.31 12.37
N VAL A 167 3.65 19.26 11.51
CA VAL A 167 2.37 18.58 11.81
C VAL A 167 2.45 17.08 11.58
N TYR A 168 3.21 16.65 10.56
CA TYR A 168 3.35 15.24 10.20
C TYR A 168 4.10 14.42 11.26
N TYR A 169 5.05 15.03 11.98
CA TYR A 169 5.77 14.35 13.06
C TYR A 169 4.92 14.14 14.32
N GLN A 170 4.02 15.06 14.66
CA GLN A 170 3.06 14.86 15.76
C GLN A 170 2.01 13.81 15.40
N ARG A 171 1.44 13.88 14.21
CA ARG A 171 0.42 12.92 13.76
C ARG A 171 0.99 11.52 13.51
N ARG A 172 2.23 11.38 13.02
CA ARG A 172 2.94 10.09 12.94
C ARG A 172 3.20 9.45 14.31
N MET A 173 3.21 10.23 15.40
CA MET A 173 3.29 9.69 16.76
C MET A 173 1.92 9.25 17.31
N GLU A 174 0.84 9.97 17.01
CA GLU A 174 -0.54 9.62 17.43
C GLU A 174 -1.15 8.47 16.61
N ASP A 175 -0.92 8.42 15.30
CA ASP A 175 -1.47 7.43 14.36
C ASP A 175 -0.61 6.15 14.27
N SER A 176 0.33 5.99 15.21
CA SER A 176 1.23 4.82 15.31
C SER A 176 0.49 3.50 15.55
N ALA A 177 -0.81 3.54 15.90
CA ALA A 177 -1.67 2.37 15.93
C ALA A 177 -2.02 1.81 14.53
N GLU A 178 -1.79 2.57 13.45
CA GLU A 178 -2.28 2.21 12.12
C GLU A 178 -1.25 2.27 10.99
N ARG A 179 -0.01 2.78 11.20
CA ARG A 179 1.04 2.78 10.16
C ARG A 179 2.43 2.48 10.74
N ASP A 180 3.04 1.41 10.24
CA ASP A 180 4.45 0.99 10.39
C ASP A 180 4.92 0.44 11.76
N GLU A 181 4.50 -0.78 12.12
CA GLU A 181 5.28 -1.63 13.05
C GLU A 181 6.36 -2.42 12.29
N CYS A 182 7.45 -1.73 11.95
CA CYS A 182 8.77 -2.34 11.90
C CYS A 182 9.82 -1.24 12.15
N GLY A 183 10.12 -1.00 13.43
CA GLY A 183 11.29 -0.26 13.91
C GLY A 183 11.49 1.13 13.31
N ILE A 184 11.00 2.17 14.00
CA ILE A 184 11.49 3.53 13.76
C ILE A 184 13.02 3.54 13.89
N SER A 185 13.72 3.99 12.85
CA SER A 185 15.17 4.18 12.93
C SER A 185 15.49 5.13 14.08
N VAL A 186 16.56 4.89 14.84
CA VAL A 186 16.99 5.79 15.92
C VAL A 186 17.17 7.22 15.40
N MET A 187 17.64 7.40 14.15
CA MET A 187 17.70 8.71 13.51
C MET A 187 16.33 9.33 13.30
N GLN A 188 15.35 8.54 12.82
CA GLN A 188 13.98 9.00 12.63
C GLN A 188 13.34 9.36 13.98
N ALA A 189 13.53 8.53 15.02
CA ALA A 189 13.05 8.79 16.37
C ALA A 189 13.68 10.06 16.97
N THR A 190 14.98 10.26 16.77
CA THR A 190 15.73 11.42 17.27
C THR A 190 15.32 12.69 16.53
N LEU A 191 15.21 12.64 15.21
CA LEU A 191 14.75 13.77 14.40
C LEU A 191 13.28 14.11 14.72
N SER A 192 12.43 13.10 14.94
CA SER A 192 11.05 13.30 15.40
C SER A 192 11.00 14.02 16.75
N ALA A 193 11.84 13.62 17.70
CA ALA A 193 11.92 14.25 19.03
C ALA A 193 12.49 15.68 18.98
N LEU A 194 13.34 15.99 18.01
CA LEU A 194 13.85 17.34 17.76
C LEU A 194 12.78 18.24 17.11
N VAL A 195 12.02 17.69 16.16
CA VAL A 195 10.99 18.42 15.41
C VAL A 195 9.70 18.63 16.23
N SER A 196 9.36 17.73 17.16
CA SER A 196 8.18 17.90 18.04
C SER A 196 8.34 19.01 19.07
N LYS A 197 9.58 19.50 19.30
CA LYS A 197 9.86 20.65 20.14
C LYS A 197 9.96 21.90 19.27
N LYS A 198 8.88 22.66 19.18
CA LYS A 198 8.79 23.95 18.45
C LYS A 198 10.01 24.87 18.71
N GLY A 199 10.48 24.96 19.96
CA GLY A 199 11.66 25.76 20.32
C GLY A 199 13.01 25.22 19.80
N VAL A 200 13.12 23.92 19.50
CA VAL A 200 14.33 23.33 18.92
C VAL A 200 14.39 23.55 17.41
N LEU A 201 13.24 23.55 16.73
CA LEU A 201 13.10 23.95 15.33
C LEU A 201 13.50 25.41 15.12
N GLU A 202 13.01 26.32 15.96
CA GLU A 202 13.38 27.74 15.94
C GLU A 202 14.88 27.94 16.22
N MET A 203 15.46 27.14 17.11
CA MET A 203 16.89 27.17 17.43
C MET A 203 17.76 26.60 16.30
N LEU A 204 17.32 25.52 15.63
CA LEU A 204 17.97 24.94 14.44
C LEU A 204 17.90 25.91 13.26
N GLN A 205 16.76 26.54 13.04
CA GLN A 205 16.58 27.56 12.02
C GLN A 205 17.49 28.76 12.29
N GLY A 206 17.60 29.22 13.54
CA GLY A 206 18.54 30.26 13.95
C GLY A 206 20.01 29.86 13.78
N LEU A 207 20.37 28.60 14.05
CA LEU A 207 21.73 28.07 13.87
C LEU A 207 22.11 27.89 12.40
N LEU A 208 21.17 27.52 11.53
CA LEU A 208 21.38 27.36 10.09
C LEU A 208 21.46 28.74 9.40
N LEU A 209 20.58 29.67 9.76
CA LEU A 209 20.63 31.07 9.30
C LEU A 209 21.88 31.79 9.81
N GLY A 210 22.38 31.44 11.00
CA GLY A 210 23.61 32.00 11.58
C GLY A 210 24.92 31.46 11.01
N LYS A 211 24.88 30.42 10.16
CA LYS A 211 26.09 29.75 9.64
C LYS A 211 26.32 29.87 8.13
N ASN A 212 25.52 30.64 7.37
CA ASN A 212 25.66 30.76 5.90
C ASN A 212 25.93 29.40 5.21
N LEU A 213 25.15 28.38 5.58
CA LEU A 213 25.11 27.13 4.83
C LEU A 213 23.92 27.22 3.88
N GLU A 214 24.19 27.65 2.65
CA GLU A 214 23.26 27.50 1.53
C GLU A 214 23.05 26.01 1.29
N LEU A 215 21.84 25.54 1.61
CA LEU A 215 21.37 24.22 1.22
C LEU A 215 20.54 24.40 -0.05
N PHE A 216 21.24 24.19 -1.18
CA PHE A 216 20.78 24.04 -2.57
C PHE A 216 20.52 25.33 -3.37
N ASP A 217 21.22 25.45 -4.50
CA ASP A 217 20.76 26.14 -5.73
C ASP A 217 19.60 25.35 -6.36
#